data_AF-A0A2V9U5E6-F1
#
_entry.id   AF-A0A2V9U5E6-F1
#
_cell.length_a   1.000
_cell.length_b   1.000
_cell.length_c   1.000
_cell.angle_alpha   90.00
_cell.angle_beta   90.00
_cell.angle_gamma   90.00
#
_symmetry.space_group_name_H-M   'P 1'
#
loop_
_entity.id
_entity.type
_entity.pdbx_description
1 polymer ?
#
loop_
_entity_poly.entity_id
_entity_poly.type
_entity_poly.pdbx_seq_one_letter_code
_entity_poly.pdbx_strand_id
1 'polypeptide(L)'
;MSASNTRKHSRTNWKRVDRLKDEEIDYSEIPQLGPNFFAAAVRWPGKKKQITLRLDPDVLAFFRKHGKGYQTTINAVLRKYVEGRKRSAG
;
A
#
# COMPACT_ATOMS: atom_id res chain seq x y z
N MET A 1 -7.89 -11.59 -15.58
CA MET A 1 -7.49 -12.09 -14.24
C MET A 1 -7.81 -13.59 -14.17
N SER A 2 -7.03 -14.41 -13.45
CA SER A 2 -7.24 -15.87 -13.43
C SER A 2 -8.04 -16.34 -12.21
N ALA A 3 -9.02 -17.22 -12.44
CA ALA A 3 -9.78 -17.89 -11.39
C ALA A 3 -8.93 -18.76 -10.45
N SER A 4 -7.68 -19.07 -10.83
CA SER A 4 -6.79 -19.99 -10.12
C SER A 4 -5.90 -19.33 -9.07
N ASN A 5 -5.97 -18.00 -8.88
CA ASN A 5 -5.03 -17.28 -8.00
C ASN A 5 -5.56 -17.01 -6.58
N THR A 6 -6.68 -17.63 -6.19
CA THR A 6 -7.29 -17.51 -4.87
C THR A 6 -7.46 -18.88 -4.21
N ARG A 7 -7.22 -18.97 -2.88
CA ARG A 7 -7.45 -20.22 -2.10
C ARG A 7 -8.88 -20.76 -2.17
N LYS A 8 -9.84 -19.93 -2.57
CA LYS A 8 -11.24 -20.30 -2.75
C LYS A 8 -11.61 -20.10 -4.22
N HIS A 9 -12.49 -20.96 -4.73
CA HIS A 9 -13.08 -20.76 -6.06
C HIS A 9 -13.77 -19.41 -6.11
N SER A 10 -13.35 -18.58 -7.07
CA SER A 10 -14.00 -17.32 -7.34
C SER A 10 -15.44 -17.57 -7.80
N ARG A 11 -16.40 -16.89 -7.19
CA ARG A 11 -17.81 -16.89 -7.61
C ARG A 11 -18.09 -15.94 -8.77
N THR A 12 -17.06 -15.24 -9.25
CA THR A 12 -17.18 -14.28 -10.35
C THR A 12 -17.35 -15.02 -11.68
N ASN A 13 -18.32 -14.59 -12.47
CA ASN A 13 -18.45 -15.04 -13.86
C ASN A 13 -17.39 -14.34 -14.74
N TRP A 14 -16.20 -14.92 -14.80
CA TRP A 14 -15.07 -14.37 -15.56
C TRP A 14 -15.35 -14.26 -17.06
N LYS A 15 -16.07 -15.23 -17.64
CA LYS A 15 -16.47 -15.18 -19.06
C LYS A 15 -17.31 -13.94 -19.40
N ARG A 16 -18.09 -13.43 -18.45
CA ARG A 16 -18.86 -12.18 -18.63
C ARG A 16 -17.95 -10.97 -18.60
N VAL A 17 -17.03 -10.92 -17.63
CA VAL A 17 -16.09 -9.80 -17.45
C VAL A 17 -15.14 -9.70 -18.65
N ASP A 18 -14.62 -10.82 -19.13
CA ASP A 18 -13.69 -10.85 -20.27
C ASP A 18 -14.33 -10.39 -21.60
N ARG A 19 -15.67 -10.37 -21.69
CA ARG A 19 -16.42 -9.88 -22.86
C ARG A 19 -16.94 -8.45 -22.70
N LEU A 20 -16.87 -7.89 -21.50
CA LEU A 20 -17.34 -6.53 -21.23
C LEU A 20 -16.40 -5.54 -21.89
N LYS A 21 -16.94 -4.61 -22.68
CA LYS A 21 -16.17 -3.53 -23.28
C LYS A 21 -16.00 -2.37 -22.31
N ASP A 22 -14.94 -1.59 -22.47
CA ASP A 22 -14.65 -0.45 -21.59
C ASP A 22 -15.77 0.61 -21.62
N GLU A 23 -16.44 0.80 -22.76
CA GLU A 23 -17.56 1.76 -22.89
C GLU A 23 -18.82 1.32 -22.12
N GLU A 24 -18.94 0.04 -21.80
CA GLU A 24 -20.07 -0.53 -21.05
C GLU A 24 -19.84 -0.47 -19.53
N ILE A 25 -18.69 0.04 -19.08
CA ILE A 25 -18.37 0.18 -17.65
C ILE A 25 -19.05 1.43 -17.09
N ASP A 26 -19.90 1.22 -16.08
CA ASP A 26 -20.57 2.30 -15.35
C ASP A 26 -19.63 2.96 -14.34
N TYR A 27 -19.44 4.28 -14.48
CA TYR A 27 -18.63 5.12 -13.60
C TYR A 27 -19.46 6.16 -12.83
N SER A 28 -20.79 6.05 -12.82
CA SER A 28 -21.70 6.99 -12.15
C SER A 28 -21.38 7.17 -10.66
N GLU A 29 -21.01 6.09 -9.97
CA GLU A 29 -20.69 6.08 -8.54
C GLU A 29 -19.24 6.46 -8.24
N ILE A 30 -18.31 6.18 -9.16
CA ILE A 30 -16.86 6.36 -8.96
C ILE A 30 -16.23 6.87 -10.25
N PRO A 31 -15.76 8.14 -10.29
CA PRO A 31 -15.15 8.71 -11.49
C PRO A 31 -13.84 8.00 -11.86
N GLN A 32 -13.52 8.00 -13.16
CA GLN A 32 -12.26 7.45 -13.65
C GLN A 32 -11.05 8.18 -13.04
N LEU A 33 -10.06 7.39 -12.62
CA LEU A 33 -8.81 7.90 -12.07
C LEU A 33 -7.89 8.34 -13.22
N GLY A 34 -7.63 9.64 -13.31
CA GLY A 34 -6.76 10.21 -14.36
C GLY A 34 -5.25 10.18 -14.02
N PRO A 35 -4.39 10.62 -14.95
CA PRO A 35 -2.93 10.66 -14.77
C PRO A 35 -2.49 11.42 -13.51
N ASN A 36 -3.20 12.50 -13.14
CA ASN A 36 -2.90 13.29 -11.96
C ASN A 36 -3.02 12.49 -10.66
N PHE A 37 -3.99 11.56 -10.58
CA PHE A 37 -4.12 10.67 -9.43
C PHE A 37 -2.90 9.75 -9.32
N PHE A 38 -2.48 9.14 -10.43
CA PHE A 38 -1.34 8.23 -10.46
C PHE A 38 -0.01 8.95 -10.23
N ALA A 39 0.12 10.21 -10.65
CA ALA A 39 1.29 11.03 -10.37
C ALA A 39 1.47 11.31 -8.86
N ALA A 40 0.36 11.46 -8.12
CA ALA A 40 0.36 11.66 -6.68
C ALA A 40 0.31 10.35 -5.87
N ALA A 41 0.12 9.21 -6.54
CA ALA A 41 -0.09 7.94 -5.86
C ALA A 41 1.19 7.48 -5.14
N VAL A 42 1.04 7.11 -3.86
CA VAL A 42 2.15 6.53 -3.08
C VAL A 42 2.35 5.08 -3.53
N ARG A 43 3.43 4.84 -4.27
CA ARG A 43 3.78 3.48 -4.72
C ARG A 43 4.11 2.60 -3.51
N TRP A 44 3.49 1.43 -3.43
CA TRP A 44 3.82 0.43 -2.43
C TRP A 44 5.28 -0.05 -2.62
N PRO A 45 6.18 0.12 -1.63
CA PRO A 45 7.61 -0.16 -1.80
C PRO A 45 7.95 -1.66 -1.76
N GLY A 46 6.95 -2.54 -1.72
CA GLY A 46 7.13 -3.99 -1.66
C GLY A 46 7.04 -4.56 -0.24
N LYS A 47 7.41 -5.84 -0.11
CA LYS A 47 7.37 -6.54 1.19
C LYS A 47 8.38 -5.92 2.15
N LYS A 48 7.96 -5.73 3.41
CA LYS A 48 8.87 -5.32 4.49
C LYS A 48 9.92 -6.42 4.71
N LYS A 49 11.18 -6.02 4.90
CA LYS A 49 12.24 -6.95 5.30
C LYS A 49 12.22 -7.08 6.82
N GLN A 50 12.19 -8.31 7.33
CA GLN A 50 12.35 -8.57 8.76
C GLN A 50 13.84 -8.56 9.09
N ILE A 51 14.25 -7.63 9.94
CA ILE A 51 15.63 -7.46 10.40
C ILE A 51 15.65 -7.34 11.92
N THR A 52 16.79 -7.66 12.52
CA THR A 52 17.06 -7.38 13.93
C THR A 52 17.68 -5.99 14.04
N LEU A 53 16.97 -5.05 14.66
CA LEU A 53 17.43 -3.67 14.89
C LEU A 53 17.47 -3.42 16.40
N ARG A 54 18.56 -2.83 16.88
CA ARG A 54 18.67 -2.33 18.26
C ARG A 54 18.16 -0.89 18.31
N LEU A 55 17.32 -0.61 19.30
CA LEU A 55 16.78 0.72 19.58
C LEU A 55 17.07 1.02 21.05
N ASP A 56 17.27 2.29 21.36
CA ASP A 56 17.44 2.72 22.73
C ASP A 56 16.17 2.43 23.55
N PRO A 57 16.31 2.10 24.85
CA PRO A 57 15.18 1.68 25.69
C PRO A 57 14.06 2.73 25.77
N ASP A 58 14.41 4.00 25.83
CA ASP A 58 13.50 5.15 25.91
C ASP A 58 12.71 5.34 24.62
N VAL A 59 13.38 5.22 23.46
CA VAL A 59 12.75 5.26 22.13
C VAL A 59 11.77 4.11 21.98
N LEU A 60 12.17 2.90 22.36
CA LEU A 60 11.27 1.74 22.31
C LEU A 60 10.07 1.90 23.25
N ALA A 61 10.30 2.39 24.47
CA ALA A 61 9.25 2.66 25.44
C ALA A 61 8.24 3.70 24.91
N PHE A 62 8.73 4.79 24.30
CA PHE A 62 7.90 5.81 23.66
C PHE A 62 6.96 5.19 22.63
N PHE A 63 7.48 4.42 21.66
CA PHE A 63 6.64 3.84 20.62
C PHE A 63 5.67 2.79 21.15
N ARG A 64 6.06 2.01 22.17
CA ARG A 64 5.18 1.01 22.79
C ARG A 64 3.96 1.60 23.50
N LYS A 65 4.03 2.85 23.98
CA LYS A 65 2.88 3.55 24.58
C LYS A 65 1.69 3.68 23.63
N HIS A 66 1.93 3.68 22.32
CA HIS A 66 0.87 3.74 21.30
C HIS A 66 0.15 2.40 21.06
N GLY A 67 0.53 1.33 21.77
CA GLY A 67 -0.16 0.04 21.73
C GLY A 67 0.18 -0.81 20.50
N LYS A 68 -0.81 -1.58 20.04
CA LYS A 68 -0.64 -2.54 18.94
C LYS A 68 -0.26 -1.79 17.66
N GLY A 69 0.87 -2.17 17.05
CA GLY A 69 1.35 -1.57 15.81
C GLY A 69 2.52 -0.61 15.97
N TYR A 70 3.14 -0.49 17.15
CA TYR A 70 4.30 0.38 17.37
C TYR A 70 5.43 0.19 16.33
N GLN A 71 5.67 -1.03 15.85
CA GLN A 71 6.64 -1.31 14.78
C GLN A 71 6.27 -0.65 13.44
N THR A 72 4.97 -0.58 13.12
CA THR A 72 4.47 0.13 11.94
C THR A 72 4.71 1.63 12.08
N THR A 73 4.50 2.18 13.27
CA THR A 73 4.78 3.59 13.58
C THR A 73 6.27 3.91 13.44
N ILE A 74 7.15 3.07 14.00
CA ILE A 74 8.61 3.20 13.83
C ILE A 74 8.97 3.24 12.35
N ASN A 75 8.47 2.29 11.56
CA ASN A 75 8.73 2.24 10.13
C ASN A 75 8.20 3.48 9.38
N ALA A 76 7.06 4.04 9.79
CA ALA A 76 6.51 5.26 9.18
C ALA A 76 7.41 6.48 9.45
N VAL A 77 7.91 6.63 10.69
CA VAL A 77 8.84 7.69 11.06
C VAL A 77 10.15 7.58 10.28
N LEU A 78 10.75 6.39 10.25
CA LEU A 78 11.98 6.13 9.47
C LEU A 78 11.79 6.44 7.99
N ARG A 79 10.63 6.10 7.42
CA ARG A 79 10.32 6.41 6.03
C ARG A 79 10.26 7.91 5.79
N LYS A 80 9.59 8.67 6.65
CA LYS A 80 9.51 10.14 6.54
C LYS A 80 10.88 10.80 6.63
N TYR A 81 11.73 10.32 7.53
CA TYR A 81 13.12 10.78 7.62
C TYR A 81 13.90 10.55 6.32
N VAL A 82 13.81 9.35 5.74
CA VAL A 82 14.46 9.02 4.45
C VAL A 82 13.90 9.86 3.30
N GLU A 83 12.58 10.04 3.22
CA GLU A 83 11.93 10.88 2.21
C GLU A 83 12.42 12.34 2.28
N GLY A 84 12.49 12.92 3.48
CA GLY A 84 12.99 14.27 3.69
C GLY A 84 14.45 14.42 3.23
N ARG A 85 15.31 13.46 3.59
CA ARG A 85 16.74 13.49 3.23
C ARG A 85 17.00 13.29 1.74
N LYS A 86 16.12 12.55 1.04
CA LYS A 86 16.20 12.42 -0.43
C LYS A 86 15.83 13.71 -1.15
N ARG A 87 14.88 14.48 -0.63
CA ARG A 87 14.46 15.77 -1.21
C ARG A 87 15.50 16.87 -1.06
N SER A 88 16.33 16.82 -0.02
CA SER A 88 17.41 17.80 0.21
C SER A 88 18.71 17.48 -0.55
N ALA A 89 18.81 16.29 -1.13
CA ALA A 89 20.01 15.80 -1.80
C ALA A 89 19.85 15.68 -3.33
N GLY A 90 18.72 16.12 -3.88
CA GLY A 90 18.46 16.24 -5.31
C GLY A 90 18.03 17.67 -5.62
#